data_AF-A0A250B1M0-F1
#
_entry.id   AF-A0A250B1M0-F1
#
_cell.length_a   1.000
_cell.length_b   1.000
_cell.length_c   1.000
_cell.angle_alpha   90.00
_cell.angle_beta   90.00
_cell.angle_gamma   90.00
#
_symmetry.space_group_name_H-M   'P 1'
#
loop_
_entity.id
_entity.type
_entity.pdbx_description
1 polymer ?
#
loop_
_entity_poly.entity_id
_entity_poly.type
_entity_poly.pdbx_seq_one_letter_code
_entity_poly.pdbx_strand_id
1 'polypeptide(L)'
;MDLPALEELLTRLKSLPVAEKSEANIFSLGARRHYENPVSDLLAFFIDPDAPHGLNTLVLGGLLECLAAPVDASLLSPPAREVLTQEGTRIDLLLESEEWAMALENKIWHQQNNPFTDYSGYLEQKHPDKKPLLVVLSPEGQAPTGWTGISYSMFISVLSPKLGMACISSPLNKWQVLLREFMLHLESLMGKNTIAAETETFVIENLLNIQEAVLLKNAVVKSLQEECLLFLTERFSDRGYGVTTALNHWEGYPALRFGLSHWVSESDVVLFLDRTPGRQFEVRTYICNLTTPTLQHQAKQILIPAQHDDCWPEMSGSVFTVVSRLSRKHEEKHLMFQRVAKALDQLNEFELYHER
;
A
#
# COMPACT_ATOMS: atom_id res chain seq x y z
N MET A 1 32.04 6.42 1.04
CA MET A 1 32.01 4.97 0.74
C MET A 1 32.91 4.63 -0.43
N ASP A 2 33.75 3.59 -0.30
CA ASP A 2 34.48 2.99 -1.43
C ASP A 2 33.64 1.89 -2.10
N LEU A 3 34.06 1.44 -3.30
CA LEU A 3 33.31 0.42 -4.05
C LEU A 3 33.16 -0.92 -3.31
N PRO A 4 34.19 -1.45 -2.64
CA PRO A 4 34.06 -2.70 -1.88
C PRO A 4 33.03 -2.61 -0.75
N ALA A 5 33.00 -1.53 0.02
CA ALA A 5 32.02 -1.35 1.09
C ALA A 5 30.59 -1.25 0.54
N LEU A 6 30.41 -0.63 -0.63
CA LEU A 6 29.10 -0.56 -1.29
C LEU A 6 28.64 -1.95 -1.77
N GLU A 7 29.53 -2.75 -2.35
CA GLU A 7 29.22 -4.12 -2.79
C GLU A 7 28.84 -5.02 -1.61
N GLU A 8 29.54 -4.90 -0.48
CA GLU A 8 29.20 -5.63 0.74
C GLU A 8 27.82 -5.23 1.28
N LEU A 9 27.55 -3.92 1.36
CA LEU A 9 26.25 -3.39 1.79
C LEU A 9 25.11 -3.93 0.92
N LEU A 10 25.26 -3.87 -0.40
CA LEU A 10 24.26 -4.35 -1.36
C LEU A 10 24.06 -5.88 -1.28
N THR A 11 25.12 -6.64 -1.04
CA THR A 11 25.05 -8.09 -0.90
C THR A 11 24.25 -8.47 0.35
N ARG A 12 24.56 -7.84 1.50
CA ARG A 12 23.83 -8.08 2.75
C ARG A 12 22.38 -7.63 2.68
N LEU A 13 22.12 -6.46 2.08
CA LEU A 13 20.76 -5.95 1.90
C LEU A 13 19.88 -6.94 1.10
N LYS A 14 20.44 -7.61 0.08
CA LYS A 14 19.73 -8.62 -0.73
C LYS A 14 19.49 -9.94 0.00
N SER A 15 20.26 -10.26 1.04
CA SER A 15 20.09 -11.48 1.82
C SER A 15 19.11 -11.33 2.99
N LEU A 16 18.66 -10.11 3.30
CA LEU A 16 17.70 -9.87 4.37
C LEU A 16 16.35 -10.53 4.04
N PRO A 17 15.64 -11.05 5.05
CA PRO A 17 14.31 -11.60 4.86
C PRO A 17 13.39 -10.51 4.30
N VAL A 18 12.77 -10.82 3.17
CA VAL A 18 11.71 -9.99 2.58
C VAL A 18 10.55 -10.02 3.55
N ALA A 19 10.01 -8.85 3.93
CA ALA A 19 8.81 -8.77 4.74
C ALA A 19 7.72 -9.63 4.07
N GLU A 20 7.21 -10.63 4.79
CA GLU A 20 6.09 -11.42 4.29
C GLU A 20 4.94 -10.44 4.01
N LYS A 21 4.53 -10.37 2.75
CA LYS A 21 3.35 -9.59 2.40
C LYS A 21 2.17 -10.32 3.02
N SER A 22 1.53 -9.70 4.01
CA SER A 22 0.25 -10.16 4.54
C SER A 22 -0.70 -10.42 3.37
N GLU A 23 -1.40 -11.55 3.39
CA GLU A 23 -2.38 -11.88 2.38
C GLU A 23 -3.39 -10.74 2.26
N ALA A 24 -3.65 -10.29 1.03
CA ALA A 24 -4.61 -9.22 0.80
C ALA A 24 -6.02 -9.73 1.15
N ASN A 25 -6.79 -8.89 1.85
CA ASN A 25 -8.19 -9.15 2.14
C ASN A 25 -9.09 -8.06 1.53
N ILE A 26 -10.38 -8.32 1.40
CA ILE A 26 -11.36 -7.41 0.80
C ILE A 26 -11.39 -6.04 1.49
N PHE A 27 -11.12 -5.98 2.79
CA PHE A 27 -11.07 -4.74 3.57
C PHE A 27 -9.85 -3.88 3.22
N SER A 28 -8.73 -4.50 2.82
CA SER A 28 -7.50 -3.79 2.41
C SER A 28 -7.64 -3.04 1.07
N LEU A 29 -8.60 -3.45 0.22
CA LEU A 29 -8.79 -2.93 -1.14
C LEU A 29 -9.82 -1.80 -1.23
N GLY A 30 -10.83 -1.76 -0.36
CA GLY A 30 -11.98 -0.86 -0.52
C GLY A 30 -12.53 -0.19 0.73
N ALA A 31 -12.05 -0.54 1.93
CA ALA A 31 -12.58 0.02 3.18
C ALA A 31 -11.66 1.10 3.76
N ARG A 32 -12.25 2.06 4.47
CA ARG A 32 -11.48 2.96 5.33
C ARG A 32 -10.90 2.10 6.47
N ARG A 33 -9.60 1.83 6.40
CA ARG A 33 -8.91 0.63 6.90
C ARG A 33 -8.99 0.31 8.40
N HIS A 34 -9.56 1.16 9.26
CA HIS A 34 -9.31 1.08 10.71
C HIS A 34 -10.44 1.61 11.62
N TYR A 35 -11.72 1.51 11.21
CA TYR A 35 -12.82 1.94 12.09
C TYR A 35 -13.28 0.81 13.00
N GLU A 36 -13.40 1.11 14.29
CA GLU A 36 -13.87 0.16 15.33
C GLU A 36 -15.31 -0.28 15.06
N ASN A 37 -16.22 0.65 14.74
CA ASN A 37 -17.64 0.33 14.55
C ASN A 37 -17.90 -0.71 13.45
N PRO A 38 -17.38 -0.59 12.22
CA PRO A 38 -17.55 -1.63 11.19
C PRO A 38 -16.97 -2.99 11.57
N VAL A 39 -15.84 -3.03 12.30
CA VAL A 39 -15.29 -4.30 12.79
C VAL A 39 -16.23 -4.93 13.81
N SER A 40 -16.77 -4.13 14.71
CA SER A 40 -17.73 -4.61 15.70
C SER A 40 -19.09 -4.99 15.09
N ASP A 41 -19.50 -4.39 13.95
CA ASP A 41 -20.69 -4.81 13.19
C ASP A 41 -20.51 -6.21 12.58
N LEU A 42 -19.35 -6.47 11.99
CA LEU A 42 -19.01 -7.80 11.45
C LEU A 42 -18.90 -8.82 12.57
N LEU A 43 -18.27 -8.44 13.68
CA LEU A 43 -18.15 -9.29 14.85
C LEU A 43 -19.53 -9.69 15.40
N ALA A 44 -20.46 -8.73 15.52
CA ALA A 44 -21.85 -8.99 15.93
C ALA A 44 -22.55 -9.98 15.00
N PHE A 45 -22.44 -9.75 13.68
CA PHE A 45 -23.04 -10.61 12.67
C PHE A 45 -22.51 -12.04 12.76
N PHE A 46 -21.20 -12.23 12.94
CA PHE A 46 -20.61 -13.56 12.99
C PHE A 46 -20.77 -14.27 14.36
N ILE A 47 -20.88 -13.52 15.45
CA ILE A 47 -21.12 -14.07 16.79
C ILE A 47 -22.54 -14.63 16.92
N ASP A 48 -23.53 -14.01 16.28
CA ASP A 48 -24.93 -14.42 16.35
C ASP A 48 -25.17 -15.82 15.75
N PRO A 49 -25.44 -16.86 16.55
CA PRO A 49 -25.65 -18.21 16.01
C PRO A 49 -26.82 -18.33 15.03
N ASP A 50 -27.81 -17.42 15.14
CA ASP A 50 -29.05 -17.42 14.36
C ASP A 50 -28.97 -16.46 13.15
N ALA A 51 -27.88 -15.71 12.98
CA ALA A 51 -27.67 -14.89 11.80
C ALA A 51 -27.57 -15.75 10.52
N PRO A 52 -27.90 -15.19 9.34
CA PRO A 52 -27.95 -15.92 8.08
C PRO A 52 -26.56 -16.24 7.49
N HIS A 53 -25.58 -16.56 8.33
CA HIS A 53 -24.27 -17.07 7.94
C HIS A 53 -24.14 -18.59 7.99
N GLY A 54 -24.99 -19.31 8.74
CA GLY A 54 -24.99 -20.79 8.76
C GLY A 54 -23.70 -21.40 9.36
N LEU A 55 -23.09 -20.70 10.32
CA LEU A 55 -21.92 -21.18 11.07
C LEU A 55 -22.29 -21.58 12.50
N ASN A 56 -23.57 -21.49 12.87
CA ASN A 56 -24.09 -21.79 14.21
C ASN A 56 -23.22 -21.11 15.29
N THR A 57 -22.94 -21.81 16.37
CA THR A 57 -22.16 -21.32 17.51
C THR A 57 -20.65 -21.29 17.27
N LEU A 58 -20.15 -21.47 16.03
CA LEU A 58 -18.71 -21.61 15.76
C LEU A 58 -17.89 -20.41 16.27
N VAL A 59 -18.35 -19.19 15.99
CA VAL A 59 -17.62 -17.95 16.33
C VAL A 59 -17.85 -17.57 17.78
N LEU A 60 -19.10 -17.62 18.26
CA LEU A 60 -19.43 -17.43 19.67
C LEU A 60 -18.66 -18.41 20.56
N GLY A 61 -18.68 -19.70 20.23
CA GLY A 61 -17.92 -20.72 20.94
C GLY A 61 -16.42 -20.46 20.91
N GLY A 62 -15.87 -19.98 19.78
CA GLY A 62 -14.47 -19.56 19.70
C GLY A 62 -14.13 -18.38 20.63
N LEU A 63 -15.03 -17.40 20.76
CA LEU A 63 -14.86 -16.28 21.69
C LEU A 63 -14.92 -16.75 23.15
N LEU A 64 -15.90 -17.59 23.48
CA LEU A 64 -16.11 -18.10 24.85
C LEU A 64 -14.99 -19.04 25.30
N GLU A 65 -14.41 -19.82 24.38
CA GLU A 65 -13.23 -20.66 24.66
C GLU A 65 -11.98 -19.85 25.01
N CYS A 66 -11.94 -18.56 24.68
CA CYS A 66 -10.85 -17.69 25.10
C CYS A 66 -10.98 -17.22 26.56
N LEU A 67 -12.12 -17.48 27.21
CA LEU A 67 -12.35 -17.11 28.61
C LEU A 67 -11.75 -18.16 29.56
N ALA A 68 -11.37 -17.73 30.75
CA ALA A 68 -10.79 -18.62 31.76
C ALA A 68 -11.78 -19.66 32.31
N ALA A 69 -13.09 -19.38 32.26
CA ALA A 69 -14.13 -20.27 32.74
C ALA A 69 -15.12 -20.57 31.60
N PRO A 70 -15.38 -21.85 31.29
CA PRO A 70 -16.30 -22.22 30.24
C PRO A 70 -17.72 -21.78 30.61
N VAL A 71 -18.46 -21.31 29.61
CA VAL A 71 -19.88 -20.96 29.68
C VAL A 71 -20.58 -21.49 28.43
N ASP A 72 -21.89 -21.66 28.52
CA ASP A 72 -22.68 -22.17 27.38
C ASP A 72 -22.68 -21.16 26.22
N ALA A 73 -22.59 -21.69 25.00
CA ALA A 73 -22.54 -20.91 23.76
C ALA A 73 -23.96 -20.70 23.20
N SER A 74 -24.83 -20.10 24.01
CA SER A 74 -26.20 -19.75 23.66
C SER A 74 -26.45 -18.25 23.87
N LEU A 75 -27.33 -17.68 23.05
CA LEU A 75 -27.81 -16.31 23.19
C LEU A 75 -29.33 -16.31 23.23
N LEU A 76 -29.91 -15.46 24.08
CA LEU A 76 -31.35 -15.22 24.16
C LEU A 76 -31.86 -14.28 23.06
N SER A 77 -30.96 -13.46 22.51
CA SER A 77 -31.26 -12.51 21.44
C SER A 77 -29.99 -12.19 20.64
N PRO A 78 -30.13 -11.65 19.41
CA PRO A 78 -28.99 -11.19 18.64
C PRO A 78 -28.10 -10.20 19.42
N PRO A 79 -26.78 -10.19 19.20
CA PRO A 79 -25.86 -9.23 19.81
C PRO A 79 -26.35 -7.77 19.66
N ALA A 80 -26.52 -7.07 20.79
CA ALA A 80 -26.95 -5.68 20.78
C ALA A 80 -25.74 -4.74 20.64
N ARG A 81 -25.81 -3.81 19.68
CA ARG A 81 -24.74 -2.87 19.35
C ARG A 81 -24.92 -1.53 20.03
N GLU A 82 -23.80 -0.88 20.37
CA GLU A 82 -23.76 0.51 20.86
C GLU A 82 -24.81 0.80 21.96
N VAL A 83 -24.92 -0.10 22.94
CA VAL A 83 -25.97 -0.03 23.97
C VAL A 83 -25.70 1.13 24.91
N LEU A 84 -26.63 2.09 24.94
CA LEU A 84 -26.53 3.28 25.78
C LEU A 84 -26.69 2.92 27.26
N THR A 85 -25.73 3.32 28.08
CA THR A 85 -25.79 3.18 29.54
C THR A 85 -26.57 4.33 30.18
N GLN A 86 -26.77 4.25 31.50
CA GLN A 86 -27.45 5.32 32.25
C GLN A 86 -26.62 6.60 32.34
N GLU A 87 -25.28 6.47 32.33
CA GLU A 87 -24.35 7.61 32.32
C GLU A 87 -24.10 8.18 30.91
N GLY A 88 -24.83 7.69 29.89
CA GLY A 88 -24.78 8.20 28.52
C GLY A 88 -23.59 7.70 27.69
N THR A 89 -22.91 6.65 28.16
CA THR A 89 -21.82 5.97 27.42
C THR A 89 -22.37 4.78 26.63
N ARG A 90 -21.55 4.09 25.83
CA ARG A 90 -22.02 3.04 24.90
C ARG A 90 -21.18 1.79 24.99
N ILE A 91 -21.81 0.67 25.31
CA ILE A 91 -21.19 -0.66 25.22
C ILE A 91 -21.17 -1.08 23.74
N ASP A 92 -20.00 -1.45 23.22
CA ASP A 92 -19.86 -1.85 21.80
C ASP A 92 -20.76 -3.04 21.45
N LEU A 93 -20.70 -4.10 22.25
CA LEU A 93 -21.48 -5.32 22.10
C LEU A 93 -21.99 -5.82 23.46
N LEU A 94 -23.30 -6.00 23.57
CA LEU A 94 -23.95 -6.68 24.67
C LEU A 94 -24.47 -8.03 24.18
N LEU A 95 -23.99 -9.10 24.82
CA LEU A 95 -24.42 -10.47 24.56
C LEU A 95 -25.14 -10.99 25.81
N GLU A 96 -26.25 -11.69 25.64
CA GLU A 96 -27.07 -12.18 26.74
C GLU A 96 -27.45 -13.64 26.53
N SER A 97 -27.16 -14.50 27.51
CA SER A 97 -27.64 -15.89 27.59
C SER A 97 -28.58 -16.05 28.78
N GLU A 98 -29.04 -17.27 29.07
CA GLU A 98 -29.81 -17.55 30.30
C GLU A 98 -28.98 -17.32 31.58
N GLU A 99 -27.71 -17.72 31.57
CA GLU A 99 -26.86 -17.78 32.77
C GLU A 99 -25.85 -16.63 32.88
N TRP A 100 -25.54 -15.94 31.78
CA TRP A 100 -24.51 -14.92 31.73
C TRP A 100 -24.92 -13.73 30.84
N ALA A 101 -24.33 -12.57 31.14
CA ALA A 101 -24.43 -11.38 30.30
C ALA A 101 -23.01 -10.84 30.08
N MET A 102 -22.67 -10.52 28.84
CA MET A 102 -21.34 -10.04 28.45
C MET A 102 -21.38 -8.64 27.89
N ALA A 103 -20.60 -7.74 28.49
CA ALA A 103 -20.21 -6.49 27.85
C ALA A 103 -18.85 -6.75 27.16
N LEU A 104 -18.85 -6.66 25.84
CA LEU A 104 -17.68 -6.86 24.99
C LEU A 104 -17.30 -5.52 24.35
N GLU A 105 -16.15 -5.00 24.73
CA GLU A 105 -15.53 -3.80 24.14
C GLU A 105 -14.53 -4.24 23.06
N ASN A 106 -14.69 -3.78 21.83
CA ASN A 106 -13.77 -4.12 20.73
C ASN A 106 -12.90 -2.90 20.39
N LYS A 107 -11.61 -3.00 20.68
CA LYS A 107 -10.65 -1.90 20.48
C LYS A 107 -9.61 -2.23 19.44
N ILE A 108 -9.44 -1.34 18.47
CA ILE A 108 -8.40 -1.45 17.45
C ILE A 108 -7.15 -0.66 17.86
N TRP A 109 -7.27 0.37 18.70
CA TRP A 109 -6.17 1.25 19.10
C TRP A 109 -5.85 1.21 20.62
N HIS A 110 -4.61 1.56 21.00
CA HIS A 110 -4.06 1.30 22.35
C HIS A 110 -4.60 2.19 23.49
N GLN A 111 -5.36 3.25 23.23
CA GLN A 111 -5.82 4.13 24.33
C GLN A 111 -7.09 3.58 24.99
N GLN A 112 -6.93 2.99 26.18
CA GLN A 112 -8.03 2.52 27.02
C GLN A 112 -8.61 3.64 27.89
N ASN A 113 -9.26 4.63 27.28
CA ASN A 113 -9.99 5.67 28.00
C ASN A 113 -11.51 5.39 27.96
N ASN A 114 -11.90 4.17 28.35
CA ASN A 114 -13.30 3.74 28.31
C ASN A 114 -13.93 3.75 29.71
N PRO A 115 -15.25 3.97 29.81
CA PRO A 115 -15.99 4.00 31.07
C PRO A 115 -16.31 2.58 31.58
N PHE A 116 -15.27 1.78 31.83
CA PHE A 116 -15.40 0.37 32.22
C PHE A 116 -16.25 0.12 33.47
N THR A 117 -16.22 1.06 34.43
CA THR A 117 -17.04 0.98 35.66
C THR A 117 -18.54 1.16 35.38
N ASP A 118 -18.89 1.98 34.38
CA ASP A 118 -20.27 2.17 33.97
C ASP A 118 -20.81 0.90 33.29
N TYR A 119 -20.01 0.25 32.44
CA TYR A 119 -20.38 -1.01 31.79
C TYR A 119 -20.63 -2.13 32.81
N SER A 120 -19.78 -2.26 33.84
CA SER A 120 -20.00 -3.23 34.92
C SER A 120 -21.28 -2.93 35.70
N GLY A 121 -21.52 -1.66 36.06
CA GLY A 121 -22.73 -1.26 36.77
C GLY A 121 -24.00 -1.48 35.95
N TYR A 122 -23.93 -1.26 34.63
CA TYR A 122 -25.02 -1.55 33.70
C TYR A 122 -25.42 -3.02 33.74
N LEU A 123 -24.45 -3.95 33.67
CA LEU A 123 -24.73 -5.39 33.75
C LEU A 123 -25.32 -5.79 35.09
N GLU A 124 -24.76 -5.32 36.20
CA GLU A 124 -25.24 -5.63 37.56
C GLU A 124 -26.69 -5.19 37.77
N GLN A 125 -27.08 -4.06 37.21
CA GLN A 125 -28.44 -3.53 37.36
C GLN A 125 -29.44 -4.16 36.39
N LYS A 126 -29.04 -4.42 35.14
CA LYS A 126 -29.93 -4.97 34.11
C LYS A 126 -30.06 -6.49 34.18
N HIS A 127 -29.02 -7.17 34.63
CA HIS A 127 -28.94 -8.62 34.68
C HIS A 127 -28.40 -9.10 36.05
N PRO A 128 -29.05 -8.72 37.17
CA PRO A 128 -28.55 -9.00 38.52
C PRO A 128 -28.41 -10.50 38.83
N ASP A 129 -29.20 -11.34 38.16
CA ASP A 129 -29.23 -12.79 38.37
C ASP A 129 -28.26 -13.56 37.46
N LYS A 130 -27.55 -12.86 36.55
CA LYS A 130 -26.65 -13.47 35.56
C LYS A 130 -25.20 -13.25 35.94
N LYS A 131 -24.33 -14.20 35.57
CA LYS A 131 -22.88 -14.03 35.69
C LYS A 131 -22.41 -12.91 34.74
N PRO A 132 -21.79 -11.82 35.25
CA PRO A 132 -21.26 -10.78 34.39
C PRO A 132 -19.95 -11.24 33.74
N LEU A 133 -19.83 -11.03 32.43
CA LEU A 133 -18.60 -11.22 31.66
C LEU A 133 -18.17 -9.87 31.09
N LEU A 134 -17.01 -9.40 31.50
CA LEU A 134 -16.46 -8.10 31.09
C LEU A 134 -15.24 -8.36 30.23
N VAL A 135 -15.35 -8.13 28.92
CA VAL A 135 -14.37 -8.58 27.94
C VAL A 135 -13.87 -7.42 27.09
N VAL A 136 -12.55 -7.31 26.94
CA VAL A 136 -11.92 -6.42 25.95
C VAL A 136 -11.30 -7.29 24.87
N LEU A 137 -11.76 -7.13 23.64
CA LEU A 137 -11.16 -7.74 22.46
C LEU A 137 -10.30 -6.69 21.74
N SER A 138 -8.99 -6.93 21.60
CA SER A 138 -8.07 -5.94 21.01
C SER A 138 -6.83 -6.60 20.37
N PRO A 139 -5.99 -5.89 19.60
CA PRO A 139 -4.77 -6.47 19.05
C PRO A 139 -3.85 -7.12 20.08
N GLU A 140 -3.67 -6.49 21.24
CA GLU A 140 -2.74 -6.94 22.29
C GLU A 140 -3.41 -7.72 23.42
N GLY A 141 -4.74 -7.67 23.53
CA GLY A 141 -5.48 -8.33 24.62
C GLY A 141 -5.23 -7.69 26.00
N GLN A 142 -4.84 -6.42 26.04
CA GLN A 142 -4.75 -5.68 27.30
C GLN A 142 -6.16 -5.36 27.82
N ALA A 143 -6.34 -5.41 29.14
CA ALA A 143 -7.61 -5.06 29.78
C ALA A 143 -7.36 -4.45 31.18
N PRO A 144 -8.25 -3.59 31.68
CA PRO A 144 -8.19 -3.10 33.04
C PRO A 144 -8.45 -4.22 34.07
N THR A 145 -8.11 -3.96 35.34
CA THR A 145 -8.39 -4.90 36.42
C THR A 145 -9.88 -5.25 36.49
N GLY A 146 -10.20 -6.54 36.61
CA GLY A 146 -11.58 -7.05 36.62
C GLY A 146 -12.16 -7.35 35.24
N TRP A 147 -11.48 -6.98 34.16
CA TRP A 147 -11.83 -7.33 32.79
C TRP A 147 -10.95 -8.45 32.25
N THR A 148 -11.50 -9.26 31.36
CA THR A 148 -10.76 -10.28 30.62
C THR A 148 -10.31 -9.69 29.29
N GLY A 149 -9.00 -9.61 29.08
CA GLY A 149 -8.43 -9.19 27.81
C GLY A 149 -8.21 -10.38 26.88
N ILE A 150 -8.74 -10.30 25.66
CA ILE A 150 -8.56 -11.30 24.60
C ILE A 150 -7.83 -10.61 23.45
N SER A 151 -6.68 -11.15 23.06
CA SER A 151 -5.98 -10.64 21.87
C SER A 151 -6.65 -11.16 20.59
N TYR A 152 -6.61 -10.38 19.52
CA TYR A 152 -7.03 -10.86 18.20
C TYR A 152 -6.27 -12.13 17.80
N SER A 153 -4.97 -12.23 18.13
CA SER A 153 -4.16 -13.42 17.88
C SER A 153 -4.67 -14.67 18.60
N MET A 154 -5.08 -14.54 19.86
CA MET A 154 -5.65 -15.63 20.65
C MET A 154 -6.99 -16.06 20.05
N PHE A 155 -7.88 -15.09 19.78
CA PHE A 155 -9.18 -15.37 19.17
C PHE A 155 -9.05 -16.07 17.81
N ILE A 156 -8.16 -15.58 16.93
CA ILE A 156 -7.86 -16.19 15.63
C ILE A 156 -7.30 -17.61 15.78
N SER A 157 -6.42 -17.85 16.76
CA SER A 157 -5.83 -19.19 16.97
C SER A 157 -6.87 -20.24 17.37
N VAL A 158 -7.93 -19.84 18.08
CA VAL A 158 -9.05 -20.71 18.43
C VAL A 158 -10.00 -20.88 17.24
N LEU A 159 -10.25 -19.80 16.49
CA LEU A 159 -11.22 -19.79 15.40
C LEU A 159 -10.72 -20.50 14.13
N SER A 160 -9.43 -20.40 13.81
CA SER A 160 -8.81 -20.97 12.61
C SER A 160 -9.04 -22.47 12.42
N PRO A 161 -8.74 -23.35 13.40
CA PRO A 161 -9.00 -24.78 13.25
C PRO A 161 -10.50 -25.10 13.12
N LYS A 162 -11.38 -24.35 13.81
CA LYS A 162 -12.83 -24.54 13.71
C LYS A 162 -13.35 -24.20 12.32
N LEU A 163 -12.92 -23.08 11.76
CA LEU A 163 -13.26 -22.69 10.40
C LEU A 163 -12.72 -23.70 9.38
N GLY A 164 -11.47 -24.17 9.56
CA GLY A 164 -10.88 -25.21 8.72
C GLY A 164 -11.71 -26.49 8.70
N MET A 165 -12.15 -26.97 9.86
CA MET A 165 -13.05 -28.12 9.95
C MET A 165 -14.41 -27.86 9.29
N ALA A 166 -15.01 -26.68 9.49
CA ALA A 166 -16.28 -26.33 8.85
C ALA A 166 -16.18 -26.32 7.32
N CYS A 167 -15.06 -25.85 6.76
CA CYS A 167 -14.80 -25.87 5.31
C CYS A 167 -14.68 -27.29 4.73
N ILE A 168 -14.25 -28.27 5.55
CA ILE A 168 -14.13 -29.68 5.14
C ILE A 168 -15.45 -30.42 5.33
N SER A 169 -16.14 -30.16 6.45
CA SER A 169 -17.32 -30.92 6.87
C SER A 169 -18.64 -30.43 6.27
N SER A 170 -18.63 -29.33 5.50
CA SER A 170 -19.85 -28.75 4.91
C SER A 170 -19.60 -28.22 3.50
N PRO A 171 -20.64 -28.13 2.65
CA PRO A 171 -20.52 -27.48 1.34
C PRO A 171 -20.00 -26.05 1.48
N LEU A 172 -19.30 -25.59 0.44
CA LEU A 172 -18.75 -24.23 0.40
C LEU A 172 -19.83 -23.20 0.70
N ASN A 173 -19.63 -22.46 1.78
CA ASN A 173 -20.50 -21.39 2.21
C ASN A 173 -19.76 -20.06 2.07
N LYS A 174 -20.37 -19.08 1.36
CA LYS A 174 -19.77 -17.75 1.16
C LYS A 174 -19.35 -17.09 2.48
N TRP A 175 -20.05 -17.39 3.57
CA TRP A 175 -19.76 -16.83 4.89
C TRP A 175 -18.53 -17.45 5.56
N GLN A 176 -18.12 -18.67 5.18
CA GLN A 176 -16.82 -19.21 5.57
C GLN A 176 -15.68 -18.40 4.93
N VAL A 177 -15.84 -18.04 3.66
CA VAL A 177 -14.89 -17.18 2.95
C VAL A 177 -14.84 -15.79 3.58
N LEU A 178 -15.99 -15.17 3.83
CA LEU A 178 -16.06 -13.84 4.45
C LEU A 178 -15.57 -13.84 5.91
N LEU A 179 -15.77 -14.92 6.66
CA LEU A 179 -15.18 -15.06 7.99
C LEU A 179 -13.65 -15.14 7.90
N ARG A 180 -13.10 -15.88 6.93
CA ARG A 180 -11.66 -15.89 6.68
C ARG A 180 -11.13 -14.50 6.32
N GLU A 181 -11.83 -13.77 5.46
CA GLU A 181 -11.48 -12.38 5.11
C GLU A 181 -11.49 -11.47 6.35
N PHE A 182 -12.47 -11.65 7.25
CA PHE A 182 -12.54 -10.92 8.50
C PHE A 182 -11.37 -11.28 9.44
N MET A 183 -11.01 -12.55 9.55
CA MET A 183 -9.85 -12.98 10.34
C MET A 183 -8.54 -12.39 9.79
N LEU A 184 -8.33 -12.42 8.47
CA LEU A 184 -7.19 -11.76 7.83
C LEU A 184 -7.18 -10.24 8.07
N HIS A 185 -8.36 -9.62 8.16
CA HIS A 185 -8.46 -8.22 8.52
C HIS A 185 -7.99 -7.97 9.96
N LEU A 186 -8.46 -8.76 10.94
CA LEU A 186 -7.99 -8.67 12.32
C LEU A 186 -6.48 -8.89 12.43
N GLU A 187 -5.91 -9.85 11.69
CA GLU A 187 -4.46 -10.07 11.61
C GLU A 187 -3.73 -8.84 11.06
N SER A 188 -4.29 -8.17 10.05
CA SER A 188 -3.71 -6.95 9.48
C SER A 188 -3.70 -5.77 10.46
N LEU A 189 -4.71 -5.68 11.34
CA LEU A 189 -4.80 -4.65 12.38
C LEU A 189 -3.74 -4.82 13.48
N MET A 190 -3.27 -6.04 13.70
CA MET A 190 -2.13 -6.33 14.58
C MET A 190 -0.78 -5.86 14.00
N GLY A 191 -0.76 -5.32 12.78
CA GLY A 191 0.45 -4.72 12.22
C GLY A 191 1.55 -5.73 11.94
N LYS A 192 1.23 -6.96 11.50
CA LYS A 192 2.21 -7.94 10.98
C LYS A 192 2.92 -7.50 9.68
N ASN A 193 3.14 -6.20 9.47
CA ASN A 193 4.30 -5.73 8.71
C ASN A 193 5.52 -5.75 9.66
N THR A 194 5.74 -6.88 10.33
CA THR A 194 6.87 -7.03 11.24
C THR A 194 8.11 -7.08 10.35
N ILE A 195 8.83 -5.96 10.27
CA ILE A 195 10.20 -5.98 9.77
C ILE A 195 10.93 -6.98 10.67
N ALA A 196 11.52 -8.02 10.08
CA ALA A 196 12.26 -9.00 10.88
C ALA A 196 13.30 -8.25 11.73
N ALA A 197 13.46 -8.62 13.00
CA ALA A 197 14.37 -7.92 13.92
C ALA A 197 15.80 -7.80 13.36
N GLU A 198 16.23 -8.81 12.58
CA GLU A 198 17.50 -8.80 11.85
C GLU A 198 17.55 -7.71 10.76
N THR A 199 16.48 -7.54 9.98
CA THR A 199 16.34 -6.46 8.98
C THR A 199 16.33 -5.09 9.64
N GLU A 200 15.59 -4.94 10.74
CA GLU A 200 15.52 -3.68 11.50
C GLU A 200 16.89 -3.29 12.04
N THR A 201 17.55 -4.22 12.75
CA THR A 201 18.90 -4.02 13.32
C THR A 201 19.89 -3.66 12.23
N PHE A 202 19.91 -4.41 11.12
CA PHE A 202 20.82 -4.16 10.00
C PHE A 202 20.65 -2.75 9.43
N VAL A 203 19.41 -2.31 9.18
CA VAL A 203 19.13 -0.99 8.61
C VAL A 203 19.57 0.11 9.57
N ILE A 204 19.24 0.00 10.86
CA ILE A 204 19.61 0.98 11.89
C ILE A 204 21.14 1.11 12.00
N GLU A 205 21.86 -0.01 12.05
CA GLU A 205 23.32 -0.02 12.16
C GLU A 205 24.02 0.54 10.92
N ASN A 206 23.37 0.49 9.74
CA ASN A 206 23.95 0.90 8.47
C ASN A 206 23.36 2.19 7.89
N LEU A 207 22.61 2.99 8.67
CA LEU A 207 21.97 4.22 8.18
C LEU A 207 22.94 5.19 7.49
N LEU A 208 24.15 5.36 8.05
CA LEU A 208 25.18 6.22 7.45
C LEU A 208 25.60 5.69 6.07
N ASN A 209 25.89 4.40 5.98
CA ASN A 209 26.31 3.73 4.75
C ASN A 209 25.21 3.82 3.67
N ILE A 210 23.96 3.58 4.05
CA ILE A 210 22.80 3.71 3.16
C ILE A 210 22.69 5.16 2.66
N GLN A 211 22.84 6.15 3.55
CA GLN A 211 22.79 7.56 3.17
C GLN A 211 23.93 7.93 2.21
N GLU A 212 25.15 7.45 2.45
CA GLU A 212 26.28 7.66 1.54
C GLU A 212 26.02 7.05 0.15
N ALA A 213 25.45 5.85 0.08
CA ALA A 213 25.07 5.22 -1.18
C ALA A 213 24.01 6.04 -1.95
N VAL A 214 23.02 6.60 -1.24
CA VAL A 214 22.00 7.49 -1.82
C VAL A 214 22.63 8.79 -2.33
N LEU A 215 23.53 9.40 -1.56
CA LEU A 215 24.24 10.61 -1.97
C LEU A 215 25.11 10.37 -3.20
N LEU A 216 25.85 9.25 -3.24
CA LEU A 216 26.64 8.86 -4.40
C LEU A 216 25.77 8.65 -5.64
N LYS A 217 24.64 7.94 -5.50
CA LYS A 217 23.65 7.77 -6.58
C LYS A 217 23.22 9.14 -7.13
N ASN A 218 22.83 10.05 -6.25
CA ASN A 218 22.37 11.39 -6.65
C ASN A 218 23.49 12.20 -7.34
N ALA A 219 24.72 12.12 -6.85
CA ALA A 219 25.87 12.79 -7.45
C ALA A 219 26.17 12.26 -8.86
N VAL A 220 26.14 10.94 -9.06
CA VAL A 220 26.36 10.30 -10.38
C VAL A 220 25.26 10.69 -11.36
N VAL A 221 24.00 10.68 -10.94
CA VAL A 221 22.86 11.10 -11.77
C VAL A 221 22.99 12.56 -12.19
N LYS A 222 23.39 13.44 -11.26
CA LYS A 222 23.61 14.85 -11.53
C LYS A 222 24.78 15.06 -12.51
N SER A 223 25.90 14.38 -12.31
CA SER A 223 27.04 14.40 -13.25
C SER A 223 26.61 13.97 -14.65
N LEU A 224 25.83 12.89 -14.76
CA LEU A 224 25.33 12.41 -16.05
C LEU A 224 24.43 13.45 -16.75
N GLN A 225 23.59 14.15 -15.99
CA GLN A 225 22.74 15.23 -16.50
C GLN A 225 23.58 16.41 -17.02
N GLU A 226 24.58 16.85 -16.25
CA GLU A 226 25.47 17.95 -16.61
C GLU A 226 26.33 17.60 -17.84
N GLU A 227 26.88 16.40 -17.90
CA GLU A 227 27.62 15.88 -19.06
C GLU A 227 26.74 15.83 -20.33
N CYS A 228 25.48 15.37 -20.20
CA CYS A 228 24.53 15.36 -21.30
C CYS A 228 24.19 16.79 -21.76
N LEU A 229 23.92 17.70 -20.82
CA LEU A 229 23.63 19.10 -21.13
C LEU A 229 24.77 19.77 -21.89
N LEU A 230 26.02 19.56 -21.46
CA LEU A 230 27.22 20.07 -22.13
C LEU A 230 27.31 19.53 -23.56
N PHE A 231 27.15 18.20 -23.73
CA PHE A 231 27.16 17.56 -25.04
C PHE A 231 26.08 18.13 -25.97
N LEU A 232 24.86 18.31 -25.47
CA LEU A 232 23.75 18.88 -26.25
C LEU A 232 24.00 20.35 -26.59
N THR A 233 24.49 21.14 -25.64
CA THR A 233 24.79 22.56 -25.85
C THR A 233 25.87 22.75 -26.92
N GLU A 234 26.93 21.94 -26.89
CA GLU A 234 27.97 21.95 -27.92
C GLU A 234 27.39 21.58 -29.30
N ARG A 235 26.61 20.48 -29.37
CA ARG A 235 25.98 20.02 -30.61
C ARG A 235 25.06 21.07 -31.26
N PHE A 236 24.31 21.81 -30.44
CA PHE A 236 23.33 22.79 -30.91
C PHE A 236 23.86 24.23 -31.00
N SER A 237 25.10 24.46 -30.59
CA SER A 237 25.73 25.79 -30.56
C SER A 237 25.80 26.47 -31.93
N ASP A 238 26.15 25.73 -32.99
CA ASP A 238 26.24 26.24 -34.36
C ASP A 238 24.90 26.77 -34.90
N ARG A 239 23.78 26.31 -34.33
CA ARG A 239 22.42 26.74 -34.69
C ARG A 239 21.89 27.84 -33.79
N GLY A 240 22.63 28.23 -32.75
CA GLY A 240 22.21 29.22 -31.75
C GLY A 240 21.08 28.74 -30.84
N TYR A 241 20.81 27.43 -30.75
CA TYR A 241 19.73 26.92 -29.90
C TYR A 241 20.22 26.72 -28.45
N GLY A 242 19.51 27.32 -27.50
CA GLY A 242 19.72 27.04 -26.07
C GLY A 242 19.11 25.70 -25.66
N VAL A 243 19.74 24.99 -24.74
CA VAL A 243 19.23 23.72 -24.19
C VAL A 243 18.82 23.95 -22.74
N THR A 244 17.61 23.52 -22.38
CA THR A 244 17.10 23.52 -20.99
C THR A 244 17.18 22.11 -20.41
N THR A 245 17.25 21.99 -19.08
CA THR A 245 17.22 20.68 -18.42
C THR A 245 16.51 20.73 -17.07
N ALA A 246 15.92 19.60 -16.68
CA ALA A 246 15.36 19.36 -15.36
C ALA A 246 15.60 17.90 -14.92
N LEU A 247 15.66 17.66 -13.61
CA LEU A 247 15.77 16.32 -13.03
C LEU A 247 14.47 15.99 -12.29
N ASN A 248 13.74 15.01 -12.81
CA ASN A 248 12.55 14.47 -12.16
C ASN A 248 12.81 13.04 -11.67
N HIS A 249 11.89 12.50 -10.88
CA HIS A 249 11.89 11.10 -10.49
C HIS A 249 10.53 10.48 -10.82
N TRP A 250 10.55 9.34 -11.50
CA TRP A 250 9.36 8.53 -11.78
C TRP A 250 9.54 7.16 -11.14
N GLU A 251 8.55 6.73 -10.34
CA GLU A 251 8.60 5.44 -9.64
C GLU A 251 9.86 5.27 -8.76
N GLY A 252 10.48 6.38 -8.33
CA GLY A 252 11.75 6.38 -7.57
C GLY A 252 13.03 6.39 -8.41
N TYR A 253 12.93 6.33 -9.74
CA TYR A 253 14.05 6.30 -10.68
C TYR A 253 14.28 7.66 -11.37
N PRO A 254 15.52 8.02 -11.73
CA PRO A 254 15.82 9.32 -12.35
C PRO A 254 15.25 9.47 -13.76
N ALA A 255 14.67 10.63 -14.04
CA ALA A 255 14.18 11.05 -15.34
C ALA A 255 14.84 12.40 -15.71
N LEU A 256 15.87 12.34 -16.56
CA LEU A 256 16.62 13.52 -17.00
C LEU A 256 15.93 14.16 -18.19
N ARG A 257 15.36 15.34 -18.01
CA ARG A 257 14.57 16.04 -19.02
C ARG A 257 15.42 17.08 -19.74
N PHE A 258 15.24 17.21 -21.04
CA PHE A 258 15.94 18.17 -21.90
C PHE A 258 14.96 18.79 -22.89
N GLY A 259 15.06 20.10 -23.11
CA GLY A 259 14.29 20.81 -24.13
C GLY A 259 15.13 21.86 -24.81
N LEU A 260 14.59 22.52 -25.84
CA LEU A 260 15.23 23.68 -26.46
C LEU A 260 14.56 24.97 -26.01
N SER A 261 15.34 25.98 -25.65
CA SER A 261 14.87 27.20 -25.01
C SER A 261 13.93 28.04 -25.87
N HIS A 262 13.89 27.82 -27.18
CA HIS A 262 13.00 28.53 -28.11
C HIS A 262 11.65 27.83 -28.31
N TRP A 263 11.44 26.65 -27.72
CA TRP A 263 10.12 26.02 -27.75
C TRP A 263 9.16 26.78 -26.83
N VAL A 264 7.96 27.06 -27.34
CA VAL A 264 6.86 27.69 -26.58
C VAL A 264 6.05 26.64 -25.82
N SER A 265 5.98 25.42 -26.37
CA SER A 265 5.33 24.29 -25.72
C SER A 265 6.15 23.74 -24.56
N GLU A 266 5.49 22.98 -23.68
CA GLU A 266 6.17 22.19 -22.63
C GLU A 266 6.71 20.86 -23.18
N SER A 267 6.98 20.77 -24.49
CA SER A 267 7.55 19.58 -25.11
C SER A 267 8.98 19.35 -24.62
N ASP A 268 9.37 18.08 -24.44
CA ASP A 268 10.72 17.72 -24.02
C ASP A 268 11.11 16.29 -24.39
N VAL A 269 12.39 15.99 -24.19
CA VAL A 269 12.98 14.66 -24.34
C VAL A 269 13.55 14.23 -23.00
N VAL A 270 13.19 13.03 -22.56
CA VAL A 270 13.54 12.48 -21.26
C VAL A 270 14.39 11.24 -21.41
N LEU A 271 15.56 11.22 -20.79
CA LEU A 271 16.34 10.01 -20.56
C LEU A 271 15.92 9.41 -19.22
N PHE A 272 15.18 8.30 -19.26
CA PHE A 272 14.66 7.60 -18.09
C PHE A 272 15.55 6.42 -17.70
N LEU A 273 16.10 6.47 -16.48
CA LEU A 273 17.12 5.56 -15.98
C LEU A 273 16.52 4.50 -15.04
N ASP A 274 15.72 3.60 -15.60
CA ASP A 274 15.14 2.45 -14.89
C ASP A 274 15.74 1.13 -15.39
N ARG A 275 16.28 0.35 -14.45
CA ARG A 275 16.87 -0.97 -14.70
C ARG A 275 16.29 -2.05 -13.80
N THR A 276 15.03 -1.90 -13.40
CA THR A 276 14.28 -2.98 -12.78
C THR A 276 14.25 -4.22 -13.69
N PRO A 277 14.10 -5.43 -13.12
CA PRO A 277 14.09 -6.67 -13.90
C PRO A 277 13.09 -6.60 -15.07
N GLY A 278 13.58 -6.78 -16.29
CA GLY A 278 12.77 -6.73 -17.52
C GLY A 278 12.66 -5.36 -18.19
N ARG A 279 13.15 -4.28 -17.57
CA ARG A 279 13.19 -2.92 -18.15
C ARG A 279 14.57 -2.55 -18.71
N GLN A 280 14.59 -1.55 -19.58
CA GLN A 280 15.77 -0.96 -20.21
C GLN A 280 15.72 0.56 -20.00
N PHE A 281 16.86 1.25 -20.10
CA PHE A 281 16.84 2.70 -20.15
C PHE A 281 16.08 3.17 -21.39
N GLU A 282 15.37 4.28 -21.26
CA GLU A 282 14.47 4.77 -22.32
C GLU A 282 14.77 6.23 -22.64
N VAL A 283 14.66 6.57 -23.92
CA VAL A 283 14.51 7.96 -24.36
C VAL A 283 13.05 8.16 -24.72
N ARG A 284 12.36 9.04 -23.99
CA ARG A 284 10.96 9.38 -24.21
C ARG A 284 10.84 10.79 -24.76
N THR A 285 10.12 10.97 -25.85
CA THR A 285 9.82 12.28 -26.42
C THR A 285 8.38 12.63 -26.11
N TYR A 286 8.17 13.74 -25.40
CA TYR A 286 6.85 14.30 -25.10
C TYR A 286 6.58 15.46 -26.05
N ILE A 287 5.52 15.31 -26.84
CA ILE A 287 5.04 16.33 -27.76
C ILE A 287 3.79 16.94 -27.15
N CYS A 288 3.89 18.19 -26.71
CA CYS A 288 2.85 18.88 -25.98
C CYS A 288 1.97 19.76 -26.87
N ASN A 289 0.91 20.31 -26.28
CA ASN A 289 0.00 21.27 -26.88
C ASN A 289 -0.68 20.79 -28.19
N LEU A 290 -0.95 19.49 -28.33
CA LEU A 290 -1.64 18.91 -29.49
C LEU A 290 -3.15 19.19 -29.42
N THR A 291 -3.52 20.46 -29.60
CA THR A 291 -4.87 20.99 -29.39
C THR A 291 -5.88 20.63 -30.47
N THR A 292 -5.44 20.15 -31.63
CA THR A 292 -6.32 19.78 -32.75
C THR A 292 -6.05 18.36 -33.26
N PRO A 293 -7.07 17.66 -33.79
CA PRO A 293 -6.89 16.34 -34.41
C PRO A 293 -5.87 16.33 -35.55
N THR A 294 -5.76 17.43 -36.30
CA THR A 294 -4.78 17.58 -37.38
C THR A 294 -3.35 17.58 -36.83
N LEU A 295 -3.10 18.36 -35.77
CA LEU A 295 -1.80 18.40 -35.09
C LEU A 295 -1.43 17.04 -34.49
N GLN A 296 -2.40 16.34 -33.89
CA GLN A 296 -2.21 14.99 -33.38
C GLN A 296 -1.83 14.01 -34.50
N HIS A 297 -2.47 14.11 -35.67
CA HIS A 297 -2.15 13.27 -36.82
C HIS A 297 -0.76 13.58 -37.40
N GLN A 298 -0.38 14.85 -37.48
CA GLN A 298 0.93 15.27 -37.97
C GLN A 298 2.07 14.85 -37.02
N ALA A 299 1.88 15.00 -35.71
CA ALA A 299 2.82 14.51 -34.70
C ALA A 299 3.09 13.00 -34.85
N LYS A 300 2.02 12.23 -35.09
CA LYS A 300 2.10 10.80 -35.39
C LYS A 300 2.87 10.55 -36.70
N GLN A 301 2.62 11.31 -37.76
CA GLN A 301 3.29 11.09 -39.05
C GLN A 301 4.77 11.47 -39.08
N ILE A 302 5.20 12.49 -38.34
CA ILE A 302 6.60 12.97 -38.34
C ILE A 302 7.48 12.07 -37.48
N LEU A 303 6.95 11.58 -36.35
CA LEU A 303 7.76 10.88 -35.35
C LEU A 303 7.54 9.36 -35.30
N ILE A 304 6.40 8.81 -35.73
CA ILE A 304 6.20 7.33 -35.75
C ILE A 304 6.97 6.58 -36.86
N PRO A 305 7.36 7.15 -38.02
CA PRO A 305 8.11 6.39 -39.02
C PRO A 305 9.55 6.05 -38.61
N ALA A 306 10.09 6.69 -37.57
CA ALA A 306 11.37 6.32 -36.99
C ALA A 306 11.19 5.10 -36.07
N GLN A 307 12.20 4.23 -36.00
CA GLN A 307 12.22 3.01 -35.19
C GLN A 307 12.01 3.30 -33.69
N HIS A 308 10.75 3.43 -33.26
CA HIS A 308 10.34 3.60 -31.87
C HIS A 308 9.65 2.33 -31.39
N ASP A 309 9.86 2.01 -30.11
CA ASP A 309 9.41 0.75 -29.53
C ASP A 309 8.01 0.85 -28.91
N ASP A 310 7.53 2.07 -28.64
CA ASP A 310 6.21 2.31 -28.08
C ASP A 310 5.73 3.75 -28.32
N CYS A 311 4.41 3.98 -28.29
CA CYS A 311 3.82 5.31 -28.27
C CYS A 311 2.39 5.31 -27.73
N TRP A 312 2.00 6.38 -27.05
CA TRP A 312 0.63 6.53 -26.55
C TRP A 312 0.24 8.01 -26.39
N PRO A 313 -1.06 8.35 -26.51
CA PRO A 313 -1.56 9.67 -26.14
C PRO A 313 -1.71 9.81 -24.62
N GLU A 314 -1.46 11.00 -24.10
CA GLU A 314 -1.67 11.40 -22.71
C GLU A 314 -2.59 12.62 -22.63
N MET A 315 -3.16 12.89 -21.45
CA MET A 315 -4.03 14.06 -21.18
C MET A 315 -5.12 14.28 -22.25
N SER A 316 -5.93 13.25 -22.51
CA SER A 316 -6.99 13.29 -23.54
C SER A 316 -6.49 13.61 -24.96
N GLY A 317 -5.21 13.30 -25.25
CA GLY A 317 -4.59 13.48 -26.56
C GLY A 317 -3.90 14.83 -26.77
N SER A 318 -3.87 15.70 -25.76
CA SER A 318 -3.12 16.97 -25.83
C SER A 318 -1.60 16.78 -25.74
N VAL A 319 -1.16 15.61 -25.27
CA VAL A 319 0.24 15.18 -25.27
C VAL A 319 0.35 13.85 -26.01
N PHE A 320 1.42 13.68 -26.78
CA PHE A 320 1.74 12.41 -27.40
C PHE A 320 3.17 12.01 -27.03
N THR A 321 3.30 10.78 -26.53
CA THR A 321 4.56 10.24 -26.04
C THR A 321 5.07 9.18 -27.00
N VAL A 322 6.36 9.26 -27.34
CA VAL A 322 7.04 8.25 -28.15
C VAL A 322 8.25 7.74 -27.37
N VAL A 323 8.47 6.42 -27.38
CA VAL A 323 9.50 5.76 -26.57
C VAL A 323 10.49 5.00 -27.45
N SER A 324 11.77 5.21 -27.20
CA SER A 324 12.87 4.40 -27.72
C SER A 324 13.63 3.75 -26.57
N ARG A 325 13.68 2.43 -26.56
CA ARG A 325 14.38 1.62 -25.57
C ARG A 325 15.84 1.44 -25.99
N LEU A 326 16.74 1.66 -25.05
CA LEU A 326 18.18 1.55 -25.27
C LEU A 326 18.60 0.10 -25.04
N SER A 327 19.09 -0.56 -26.09
CA SER A 327 19.69 -1.88 -25.91
C SER A 327 20.97 -1.77 -25.07
N ARG A 328 21.39 -2.87 -24.42
CA ARG A 328 22.58 -2.87 -23.54
C ARG A 328 23.86 -2.30 -24.18
N LYS A 329 24.01 -2.44 -25.51
CA LYS A 329 25.16 -1.88 -26.26
C LYS A 329 25.11 -0.35 -26.40
N HIS A 330 23.94 0.27 -26.21
CA HIS A 330 23.72 1.72 -26.32
C HIS A 330 23.59 2.40 -24.95
N GLU A 331 23.85 1.68 -23.85
CA GLU A 331 23.87 2.24 -22.49
C GLU A 331 25.21 2.93 -22.14
N GLU A 332 26.17 2.95 -23.07
CA GLU A 332 27.35 3.81 -22.94
C GLU A 332 26.93 5.28 -22.99
N LYS A 333 27.45 6.10 -22.08
CA LYS A 333 27.08 7.52 -21.92
C LYS A 333 26.95 8.26 -23.26
N HIS A 334 27.98 8.15 -24.10
CA HIS A 334 28.00 8.83 -25.40
C HIS A 334 26.85 8.41 -26.33
N LEU A 335 26.52 7.12 -26.40
CA LEU A 335 25.42 6.62 -27.22
C LEU A 335 24.05 7.05 -26.66
N MET A 336 23.90 7.09 -25.33
CA MET A 336 22.69 7.64 -24.70
C MET A 336 22.49 9.11 -25.09
N PHE A 337 23.54 9.91 -25.01
CA PHE A 337 23.48 11.34 -25.34
C PHE A 337 23.18 11.58 -26.82
N GLN A 338 23.76 10.77 -27.72
CA GLN A 338 23.42 10.81 -29.14
C GLN A 338 21.94 10.48 -29.40
N ARG A 339 21.35 9.55 -28.65
CA ARG A 339 19.93 9.20 -28.78
C ARG A 339 19.02 10.34 -28.31
N VAL A 340 19.35 10.97 -27.18
CA VAL A 340 18.64 12.17 -26.70
C VAL A 340 18.75 13.30 -27.72
N ALA A 341 19.95 13.55 -28.24
CA ALA A 341 20.19 14.57 -29.26
C ALA A 341 19.38 14.35 -30.53
N LYS A 342 19.32 13.10 -31.02
CA LYS A 342 18.52 12.74 -32.20
C LYS A 342 17.03 13.00 -31.95
N ALA A 343 16.53 12.62 -30.78
CA ALA A 343 15.14 12.86 -30.42
C ALA A 343 14.82 14.38 -30.32
N LEU A 344 15.75 15.18 -29.79
CA LEU A 344 15.63 16.65 -29.76
C LEU A 344 15.64 17.25 -31.17
N ASP A 345 16.53 16.81 -32.06
CA ASP A 345 16.57 17.23 -33.47
C ASP A 345 15.20 16.98 -34.15
N GLN A 346 14.66 15.78 -33.99
CA GLN A 346 13.38 15.39 -34.59
C GLN A 346 12.19 16.16 -34.00
N LEU A 347 12.16 16.35 -32.68
CA LEU A 347 11.12 17.15 -32.03
C LEU A 347 11.21 18.62 -32.44
N ASN A 348 12.43 19.14 -32.60
CA ASN A 348 12.63 20.51 -33.03
C ASN A 348 12.10 20.80 -34.44
N GLU A 349 12.23 19.84 -35.38
CA GLU A 349 11.62 19.96 -36.71
C GLU A 349 10.09 20.11 -36.62
N PHE A 350 9.46 19.36 -35.71
CA PHE A 350 8.03 19.47 -35.46
C PHE A 350 7.64 20.82 -34.84
N GLU A 351 8.34 21.24 -33.78
CA GLU A 351 8.06 22.52 -33.09
C GLU A 351 8.24 23.73 -34.02
N LEU A 352 9.30 23.74 -34.85
CA LEU A 352 9.54 24.83 -35.81
C LEU A 352 8.51 24.89 -36.95
N TYR A 353 8.07 23.74 -37.48
CA TYR A 353 7.06 23.76 -38.56
C TYR A 353 5.70 24.26 -38.05
N HIS A 354 5.45 24.15 -36.75
CA HIS A 354 4.13 24.39 -36.16
C HIS A 354 4.05 25.70 -35.37
N GLU A 355 5.12 26.53 -35.37
CA GLU A 355 5.29 27.83 -34.67
C GLU A 355 4.11 28.16 -33.75
N ARG A 356 4.04 27.45 -32.61
CA ARG A 356 2.98 27.62 -31.62
C ARG A 356 3.36 28.67 -30.59
#